data_AF-A0A1G7JCF2-F1
#
_entry.id   AF-A0A1G7JCF2-F1
#
_cell.length_a   1.000
_cell.length_b   1.000
_cell.length_c   1.000
_cell.angle_alpha   90.00
_cell.angle_beta   90.00
_cell.angle_gamma   90.00
#
_symmetry.space_group_name_H-M   'P 1'
#
loop_
_entity.id
_entity.type
_entity.pdbx_description
1 polymer ?
#
loop_
_entity_poly.entity_id
_entity_poly.type
_entity_poly.pdbx_seq_one_letter_code
_entity_poly.pdbx_strand_id
1 'polypeptide(L)' 'MKSLKIYLVTIVFSLSFVACAAPPRPPKPPKPPRHAAKPMPPGQAKKIYGTKSAKPFAPGQNK' A
#
# COMPACT_ATOMS: atom_id res chain seq x y z
N MET A 1 6.47 48.53 -23.38
CA MET A 1 7.02 47.19 -23.68
C MET A 1 7.65 46.45 -22.50
N LYS A 2 8.08 47.11 -21.39
CA LYS A 2 8.70 46.41 -20.25
C LYS A 2 7.69 45.54 -19.48
N SER A 3 6.50 46.06 -19.21
CA SER A 3 5.44 45.33 -18.50
C SER A 3 4.96 44.09 -19.26
N LEU A 4 4.89 44.15 -20.59
CA LEU A 4 4.52 42.99 -21.42
C LEU A 4 5.50 41.82 -21.27
N LYS A 5 6.80 42.11 -21.19
CA LYS A 5 7.84 41.08 -20.95
C LYS A 5 7.72 40.48 -19.55
N ILE A 6 7.35 41.29 -18.55
CA ILE A 6 7.14 40.83 -17.17
C ILE A 6 5.96 39.86 -17.11
N TYR A 7 4.83 40.18 -17.77
CA TYR A 7 3.68 39.28 -17.84
C TYR A 7 3.98 37.97 -18.58
N LEU A 8 4.77 38.02 -19.65
CA LEU A 8 5.14 36.81 -20.38
C LEU A 8 5.98 35.86 -19.53
N VAL A 9 6.94 36.39 -18.78
CA VAL A 9 7.81 35.60 -17.89
C VAL A 9 7.03 35.01 -16.71
N THR A 10 6.10 35.75 -16.10
CA THR A 10 5.29 35.24 -14.97
C THR A 10 4.31 34.15 -15.39
N ILE A 11 3.76 34.23 -16.59
CA ILE A 11 2.89 33.18 -17.15
C ILE A 11 3.71 31.90 -17.36
N VAL A 12 4.85 31.96 -18.06
CA VAL A 12 5.68 30.77 -18.31
C VAL A 12 6.16 30.13 -17.00
N PHE A 13 6.53 30.93 -16.01
CA PHE A 13 6.97 30.43 -14.70
C PHE A 13 5.85 29.70 -13.94
N SER A 14 4.62 30.23 -13.95
CA SER A 14 3.50 29.61 -13.23
C SER A 14 3.01 28.30 -13.86
N LEU A 15 3.06 28.18 -15.20
CA LEU A 15 2.72 26.94 -15.91
C LEU A 15 3.67 25.77 -15.59
N SER A 16 4.89 26.03 -15.12
CA SER A 16 5.89 24.99 -14.85
C SER A 16 5.56 24.11 -13.63
N PHE A 17 4.65 24.54 -12.75
CA PHE A 17 4.30 23.82 -11.52
C PHE A 17 3.06 22.91 -11.63
N VAL A 18 2.41 22.82 -12.80
CA VAL A 18 1.12 22.13 -12.97
C VAL A 18 1.24 20.59 -12.96
N ALA A 19 2.42 20.01 -13.18
CA ALA A 19 2.55 18.58 -13.51
C ALA A 19 2.92 17.64 -12.35
N CYS A 20 2.70 18.01 -11.09
CA CYS A 20 3.06 17.16 -9.94
C CYS A 20 1.94 16.21 -9.48
N ALA A 21 1.21 15.57 -10.41
CA ALA A 21 0.17 14.60 -10.07
C ALA A 21 0.72 13.17 -10.08
N ALA A 22 0.64 12.46 -8.94
CA ALA A 22 1.01 11.06 -8.88
C ALA A 22 0.03 10.20 -9.71
N PRO A 23 0.52 9.22 -10.49
CA PRO A 23 -0.35 8.37 -11.30
C PRO A 23 -1.32 7.54 -10.44
N PRO A 24 -2.52 7.21 -10.94
CA PRO A 24 -3.45 6.32 -10.26
C PRO A 24 -2.79 4.98 -9.92
N ARG A 25 -3.01 4.48 -8.71
CA ARG A 25 -2.54 3.14 -8.33
C ARG A 25 -3.24 2.08 -9.17
N PRO A 26 -2.53 1.04 -9.66
CA PRO A 26 -3.16 -0.06 -10.37
C PRO A 26 -4.20 -0.76 -9.48
N PRO A 27 -5.25 -1.34 -10.08
CA PRO A 27 -6.25 -2.11 -9.34
C PRO A 27 -5.57 -3.28 -8.61
N LYS A 28 -5.95 -3.50 -7.34
CA LYS A 28 -5.44 -4.64 -6.56
C LYS A 28 -5.92 -5.96 -7.20
N PRO A 29 -5.07 -6.99 -7.23
CA PRO A 29 -5.48 -8.31 -7.71
C PRO A 29 -6.65 -8.85 -6.90
N PRO A 30 -7.54 -9.64 -7.51
CA PRO A 30 -8.66 -10.26 -6.83
C PRO A 30 -8.15 -11.09 -5.65
N LYS A 31 -8.69 -10.83 -4.46
CA LYS A 31 -8.40 -11.65 -3.28
C LYS A 31 -8.98 -13.05 -3.53
N PRO A 32 -8.22 -14.13 -3.28
CA PRO A 32 -8.75 -15.49 -3.39
C PRO A 32 -9.97 -15.66 -2.46
N PRO A 33 -10.93 -16.53 -2.82
CA PRO A 33 -12.16 -16.72 -2.06
C PRO A 33 -11.85 -17.01 -0.60
N ARG A 34 -12.46 -16.21 0.30
CA ARG A 34 -12.32 -16.32 1.76
C ARG A 34 -13.02 -17.56 2.36
N HIS A 35 -13.57 -18.43 1.52
CA HIS A 35 -14.42 -19.56 1.93
C HIS A 35 -13.67 -20.88 2.18
N ALA A 36 -12.38 -20.96 1.90
CA ALA A 36 -11.55 -21.96 2.57
C ALA A 36 -11.24 -21.38 3.96
N ALA A 37 -11.86 -21.92 5.01
CA ALA A 37 -11.53 -21.60 6.40
C ALA A 37 -10.04 -21.89 6.63
N LYS A 38 -9.19 -20.89 6.39
CA LYS A 38 -7.76 -21.03 6.54
C LYS A 38 -7.49 -21.32 8.01
N PRO A 39 -6.61 -22.28 8.32
CA PRO A 39 -6.15 -22.49 9.69
C PRO A 39 -5.73 -21.16 10.29
N MET A 40 -6.07 -20.96 11.57
CA MET A 40 -5.74 -19.75 12.29
C MET A 40 -4.24 -19.45 12.17
N PRO A 41 -3.84 -18.21 11.83
CA PRO A 41 -2.43 -17.86 11.70
C PRO A 41 -1.67 -18.19 13.00
N PRO A 42 -0.44 -18.71 12.92
CA PRO A 42 0.31 -19.20 14.09
C PRO A 42 0.53 -18.12 15.16
N GLY A 43 0.70 -16.85 14.75
CA GLY A 43 0.81 -15.74 15.69
C GLY A 43 -0.48 -15.42 16.43
N GLN A 44 -1.64 -15.64 15.80
CA GLN A 44 -2.94 -15.48 16.43
C GLN A 44 -3.24 -16.66 17.37
N ALA A 45 -2.91 -17.88 16.93
CA ALA A 45 -3.00 -19.08 17.74
C ALA A 45 -2.18 -18.96 19.02
N LYS A 46 -0.93 -18.52 18.92
CA LYS A 46 -0.05 -18.27 20.07
C LYS A 46 -0.71 -17.37 21.12
N LYS A 47 -1.34 -16.28 20.69
CA LYS A 47 -2.01 -15.31 21.59
C LYS A 47 -3.21 -15.94 22.29
N ILE A 48 -4.04 -16.68 21.57
CA ILE A 48 -5.26 -17.31 22.13
C ILE A 48 -4.90 -18.44 23.09
N TYR A 49 -3.93 -19.28 22.73
CA TYR A 49 -3.50 -20.40 23.56
C TYR A 49 -2.49 -20.02 24.65
N GLY A 50 -2.06 -18.76 24.74
CA GLY A 50 -1.15 -18.27 25.78
C GLY A 50 0.24 -18.92 25.76
N THR A 51 0.66 -19.49 24.64
CA THR A 51 1.92 -20.25 24.56
C THR A 51 3.12 -19.33 24.31
N LYS A 52 4.30 -19.71 24.82
CA LYS A 52 5.54 -18.92 24.64
C LYS A 52 6.04 -18.91 23.19
N SER A 53 5.63 -19.88 22.36
CA SER A 53 6.14 -20.09 21.00
C SER A 53 5.02 -20.32 19.99
N ALA A 54 5.15 -19.73 18.79
CA ALA A 54 4.23 -19.97 17.67
C ALA A 54 4.64 -21.19 16.81
N LYS A 55 5.80 -21.81 17.10
CA LYS A 55 6.33 -22.96 16.36
C LYS A 55 5.34 -24.14 16.28
N PRO A 56 4.62 -24.53 17.36
CA PRO A 56 3.67 -25.65 17.29
C PRO A 56 2.47 -25.42 16.35
N PHE A 57 2.16 -24.15 16.06
CA PHE A 57 1.06 -23.77 15.17
C PHE A 57 1.54 -23.47 13.75
N ALA A 58 2.85 -23.58 13.49
CA ALA A 58 3.40 -23.30 12.17
C ALA A 58 3.11 -24.47 11.21
N PRO A 59 2.83 -24.18 9.93
CA PRO A 59 2.56 -25.22 8.93
C PRO A 59 3.73 -26.22 8.84
N GLY A 60 3.42 -27.52 8.86
CA GLY A 60 4.41 -28.59 8.74
C GLY A 60 5.14 -28.98 10.04
N GLN A 61 4.81 -28.38 11.19
CA GLN A 61 5.39 -28.73 12.49
C GLN A 61 4.61 -29.83 13.24
N ASN A 62 3.35 -30.06 12.90
CA ASN A 62 2.59 -31.26 13.31
C ASN A 62 2.58 -32.25 12.14
N LYS A 63 3.65 -33.04 12.02
CA LYS A 63 3.64 -34.29 11.24
C LYS A 63 3.68 -35.45 12.21
#